data_AF-A0A1G8JY53-F1
#
_entry.id   AF-A0A1G8JY53-F1
#
_cell.length_a   1.000
_cell.length_b   1.000
_cell.length_c   1.000
_cell.angle_alpha   90.00
_cell.angle_beta   90.00
_cell.angle_gamma   90.00
#
_symmetry.space_group_name_H-M   'P 1'
#
loop_
_entity.id
_entity.type
_entity.pdbx_description
1 polymer ?
#
loop_
_entity_poly.entity_id
_entity_poly.type
_entity_poly.pdbx_seq_one_letter_code
_entity_poly.pdbx_strand_id
1 'polypeptide(L)' 'MTHYPRVDSFVELYHLIELFSIKRDLPVDKDTEDFFERFEEHCEKLDLDVEEMKKRFQLYKLPGH' A
#
# COMPACT_ATOMS: atom_id res chain seq x y z
N MET A 1 19.95 9.61 -17.75
CA MET A 1 19.45 8.81 -16.61
C MET A 1 18.24 8.06 -17.10
N THR A 2 18.27 6.72 -17.08
CA THR A 2 17.13 5.90 -17.50
C THR A 2 16.12 5.88 -16.36
N HIS A 3 14.98 6.53 -16.55
CA HIS A 3 13.87 6.52 -15.60
C HIS A 3 13.07 5.25 -15.84
N TYR A 4 12.80 4.47 -14.78
CA TYR A 4 12.04 3.23 -14.87
C TYR A 4 10.78 3.35 -14.00
N PRO A 5 9.69 3.96 -14.53
CA PRO A 5 8.49 4.26 -13.74
C PRO A 5 7.90 3.07 -12.97
N ARG A 6 8.05 1.85 -13.53
CA ARG A 6 7.62 0.61 -12.89
C ARG A 6 8.51 0.23 -11.71
N VAL A 7 9.82 0.45 -11.79
CA VAL A 7 10.73 0.20 -10.67
C VAL A 7 10.43 1.19 -9.55
N ASP A 8 10.22 2.47 -9.88
CA ASP A 8 9.87 3.49 -8.89
C ASP A 8 8.53 3.16 -8.21
N SER A 9 7.54 2.71 -8.98
CA SER A 9 6.24 2.28 -8.44
C SER A 9 6.35 1.04 -7.54
N PHE A 10 7.24 0.10 -7.87
CA PHE A 10 7.50 -1.08 -7.03
C PHE A 10 8.14 -0.69 -5.69
N VAL A 11 9.13 0.21 -5.72
CA VAL A 11 9.80 0.70 -4.50
C VAL A 11 8.80 1.40 -3.58
N GLU A 12 7.96 2.27 -4.13
CA GLU A 12 6.93 2.96 -3.35
C GLU A 12 5.88 1.99 -2.79
N LEU A 13 5.41 1.01 -3.58
CA LEU A 13 4.48 -0.01 -3.10
C LEU A 13 5.07 -0.82 -1.95
N TYR A 14 6.35 -1.19 -2.03
CA TYR A 14 7.06 -1.91 -0.97
C TYR A 14 7.12 -1.08 0.31
N HIS A 15 7.52 0.20 0.23
CA HIS A 15 7.57 1.09 1.39
C HIS A 15 6.20 1.29 2.04
N LEU A 16 5.13 1.39 1.24
CA LEU A 16 3.77 1.47 1.75
C LEU A 16 3.43 0.23 2.57
N ILE A 17 3.64 -0.98 2.01
CA ILE A 17 3.35 -2.25 2.70
C ILE A 17 4.14 -2.37 4.01
N GLU A 18 5.41 -1.98 4.01
CA GLU A 18 6.26 -1.96 5.19
C GLU A 18 5.73 -0.98 6.25
N LEU A 19 5.38 0.25 5.84
CA LEU A 19 4.81 1.27 6.71
C LEU A 19 3.52 0.77 7.37
N PHE A 20 2.62 0.16 6.58
CA PHE A 20 1.40 -0.43 7.10
C PHE A 20 1.71 -1.53 8.11
N SER A 21 2.67 -2.42 7.82
CA SER A 21 3.05 -3.49 8.75
C SER A 21 3.57 -2.96 10.09
N ILE A 22 4.25 -1.81 10.09
CA ILE A 22 4.74 -1.14 11.31
C ILE A 22 3.61 -0.44 12.06
N LYS A 23 2.70 0.24 11.33
CA LYS A 23 1.65 1.08 11.91
C LYS A 23 0.33 0.36 12.15
N ARG A 24 0.12 -0.86 11.63
CA ARG A 24 -1.17 -1.60 11.70
C ARG A 24 -1.67 -1.79 13.12
N ASP A 25 -0.76 -1.93 14.08
CA ASP A 25 -1.06 -2.12 15.50
C ASP A 25 -1.19 -0.79 16.28
N LEU A 26 -1.09 0.35 15.59
CA LEU A 26 -1.30 1.70 16.15
C LEU A 26 -2.72 2.20 15.84
N PRO A 27 -3.28 3.13 16.66
CA PRO A 27 -4.56 3.74 16.37
C PRO A 27 -4.54 4.39 14.97
N VAL A 28 -5.65 4.20 14.25
CA VAL A 28 -5.83 4.68 12.86
C VAL A 28 -5.66 6.20 12.83
N ASP A 29 -4.59 6.67 12.21
CA ASP A 29 -4.35 8.09 11.93
C ASP A 29 -4.81 8.44 10.50
N LYS A 30 -4.91 9.72 10.16
CA LYS A 30 -5.28 10.21 8.82
C LYS A 30 -4.38 9.63 7.72
N ASP A 31 -3.10 9.40 8.04
CA ASP A 31 -2.14 8.70 7.18
C ASP A 31 -2.63 7.33 6.64
N THR A 32 -3.58 6.69 7.33
CA THR A 32 -4.10 5.36 6.95
C THR A 32 -5.13 5.45 5.83
N GLU A 33 -5.82 6.59 5.66
CA GLU A 33 -6.76 6.78 4.55
C GLU A 33 -5.99 7.04 3.24
N ASP A 34 -4.96 7.88 3.28
CA ASP A 34 -4.03 8.08 2.16
C ASP A 34 -3.26 6.80 1.77
N PHE A 35 -3.06 5.87 2.71
CA PHE A 35 -2.35 4.62 2.44
C PHE A 35 -3.06 3.75 1.39
N PHE A 36 -4.36 3.53 1.53
CA PHE A 36 -5.09 2.62 0.63
C PHE A 36 -5.21 3.21 -0.78
N GLU A 37 -5.45 4.52 -0.89
CA GLU A 37 -5.48 5.20 -2.19
C GLU A 37 -4.15 5.07 -2.92
N ARG A 38 -3.03 5.38 -2.24
CA ARG A 38 -1.69 5.25 -2.83
C ARG A 38 -1.34 3.80 -3.18
N PHE A 39 -1.75 2.84 -2.34
CA PHE A 39 -1.55 1.42 -2.61
C PHE A 39 -2.25 0.99 -3.91
N GLU A 40 -3.50 1.40 -4.10
CA GLU A 40 -4.29 1.10 -5.30
C GLU A 40 -3.66 1.71 -6.56
N GLU A 41 -3.21 2.97 -6.49
CA GLU A 41 -2.52 3.63 -7.61
C GLU A 41 -1.25 2.89 -8.04
N HIS A 42 -0.44 2.41 -7.08
CA HIS A 42 0.78 1.69 -7.39
C HIS A 42 0.51 0.28 -7.91
N CYS A 43 -0.54 -0.40 -7.43
CA CYS A 43 -1.00 -1.65 -8.01
C CYS A 43 -1.44 -1.48 -9.47
N GLU A 44 -2.18 -0.42 -9.80
CA GLU A 44 -2.61 -0.13 -11.18
C GLU A 44 -1.40 0.10 -12.11
N LYS A 45 -0.42 0.92 -11.69
CA LYS A 45 0.81 1.18 -12.46
C LYS A 45 1.64 -0.08 -12.74
N LEU A 46 1.52 -1.07 -11.85
CA LEU A 46 2.24 -2.34 -11.91
C LEU A 46 1.43 -3.48 -12.54
N ASP A 47 0.17 -3.23 -12.92
CA ASP A 47 -0.76 -4.25 -13.44
C ASP A 47 -0.95 -5.41 -12.45
N LEU A 48 -1.14 -5.07 -11.17
CA LEU A 48 -1.36 -6.02 -10.07
C LEU A 48 -2.83 -6.06 -9.67
N ASP A 49 -3.33 -7.26 -9.33
CA ASP A 49 -4.66 -7.42 -8.76
C ASP A 49 -4.71 -6.85 -7.34
N VAL A 50 -5.35 -5.68 -7.21
CA VAL A 50 -5.50 -4.95 -5.95
C VAL A 50 -6.11 -5.82 -4.85
N GLU A 51 -7.14 -6.60 -5.18
CA GLU A 51 -7.89 -7.37 -4.21
C GLU A 51 -7.12 -8.62 -3.75
N GLU A 52 -6.38 -9.26 -4.66
CA GLU A 52 -5.43 -10.32 -4.31
C GLU A 52 -4.33 -9.78 -3.39
N MET A 53 -3.79 -8.61 -3.72
CA MET A 53 -2.71 -7.99 -2.96
C MET A 53 -3.18 -7.58 -1.55
N LYS A 54 -4.35 -6.96 -1.41
CA LYS A 54 -4.95 -6.66 -0.09
C LYS A 54 -5.11 -7.92 0.76
N LYS A 55 -5.58 -9.02 0.17
CA LYS A 55 -5.70 -10.31 0.88
C LYS A 55 -4.35 -10.86 1.30
N ARG A 56 -3.36 -10.83 0.40
CA ARG A 56 -2.03 -11.39 0.65
C ARG A 56 -1.28 -10.65 1.75
N PHE A 57 -1.43 -9.32 1.80
CA PHE A 57 -0.78 -8.46 2.79
C PHE A 57 -1.66 -8.13 3.99
N GLN A 58 -2.85 -8.72 4.08
CA GLN A 58 -3.76 -8.53 5.21
C GLN A 58 -4.12 -7.04 5.42
N LEU A 59 -4.29 -6.31 4.33
CA LEU A 59 -4.59 -4.89 4.31
C LEU A 59 -6.10 -4.69 4.48
N TYR A 60 -6.57 -4.81 5.72
CA TYR A 60 -7.96 -4.54 6.07
C TYR A 60 -8.00 -3.33 7.01
N LYS A 61 -8.93 -2.41 6.75
CA LYS A 61 -9.26 -1.34 7.71
C LYS A 61 -9.87 -2.04 8.92
N LEU A 62 -9.09 -2.17 10.01
CA LEU A 62 -9.61 -2.71 11.26
C LEU A 62 -10.80 -1.84 11.68
N PRO A 63 -11.98 -2.41 11.98
CA PRO A 63 -13.06 -1.63 12.56
C PRO A 63 -12.55 -1.03 13.87
N GLY A 64 -12.57 0.30 13.98
CA GLY A 64 -12.08 1.00 15.17
C GLY A 64 -12.75 0.45 16.44
N HIS A 65 -11.92 0.17 17.43
CA HIS A 65 -12.37 -0.07 18.81
C HIS A 65 -12.76 1.24 19.49
#